data_AF-A0A7C5HBP0-F1
#
_entry.id   AF-A0A7C5HBP0-F1
#
_cell.length_a   1.000
_cell.length_b   1.000
_cell.length_c   1.000
_cell.angle_alpha   90.00
_cell.angle_beta   90.00
_cell.angle_gamma   90.00
#
_symmetry.space_group_name_H-M   'P 1'
#
loop_
_entity.id
_entity.type
_entity.pdbx_description
1 polymer ?
#
loop_
_entity_poly.entity_id
_entity_poly.type
_entity_poly.pdbx_seq_one_letter_code
_entity_poly.pdbx_strand_id
1 'polypeptide(L)' 'MSDINERVKFDDYEMEDDYDFSGGVRGRFYKPKKVPTTLRLDDDIILYFKKKASEQKVPYQTLINAFLRKELQEVT' A
#
# COMPACT_ATOMS: atom_id res chain seq x y z
N MET A 1 37.99 11.61 -0.59
CA MET A 1 37.00 10.73 0.05
C MET A 1 37.47 10.54 1.47
N SER A 2 36.87 11.24 2.43
CA SER A 2 37.20 11.05 3.85
C SER A 2 36.77 9.64 4.26
N ASP A 3 37.72 8.93 4.85
CA ASP A 3 37.68 7.51 5.14
C ASP A 3 36.42 7.14 5.95
N ILE A 4 35.58 6.31 5.35
CA ILE A 4 34.43 5.67 6.03
C ILE A 4 34.90 4.97 7.31
N ASN A 5 36.14 4.46 7.32
CA ASN A 5 36.78 3.80 8.45
C ASN A 5 37.05 4.72 9.65
N GLU A 6 37.23 6.03 9.44
CA GLU A 6 37.43 6.99 10.53
C GLU A 6 36.11 7.36 11.21
N ARG A 7 35.01 7.38 10.46
CA ARG A 7 33.66 7.67 10.99
C ARG A 7 33.12 6.56 11.89
N VAL A 8 33.38 5.31 11.51
CA VAL A 8 33.00 4.11 12.26
C VAL A 8 33.56 4.10 13.69
N LYS A 9 34.67 4.79 13.97
CA LYS A 9 35.25 4.89 15.32
C LYS A 9 34.44 5.75 16.29
N PHE A 10 33.50 6.56 15.79
CA PHE A 10 32.66 7.44 16.59
C PHE A 10 31.20 6.97 16.67
N ASP A 11 30.86 5.86 16.00
CA ASP A 11 29.53 5.27 16.07
C ASP A 11 29.48 4.33 17.28
N ASP A 12 28.69 4.68 18.29
CA ASP A 12 28.32 3.75 19.37
C ASP A 12 27.29 2.77 18.81
N TYR A 13 27.66 1.49 18.76
CA TYR A 13 26.82 0.40 18.24
C TYR A 13 25.83 -0.15 19.29
N GLU A 14 25.74 0.49 20.46
CA GLU A 14 24.80 0.09 21.50
C GLU A 14 23.38 0.52 21.11
N MET A 15 22.49 -0.46 20.95
CA MET A 15 21.07 -0.22 20.82
C MET A 15 20.47 -0.01 22.20
N GLU A 16 19.54 0.94 22.32
CA GLU A 16 18.84 1.17 23.58
C GLU A 16 17.95 -0.03 23.94
N ASP A 17 17.80 -0.27 25.24
CA ASP A 17 16.98 -1.38 25.76
C ASP A 17 15.49 -1.21 25.44
N ASP A 18 15.02 0.04 25.36
CA ASP A 18 13.62 0.39 25.11
C ASP A 18 13.48 1.56 24.15
N TYR A 19 12.45 1.51 23.29
CA TYR A 19 12.14 2.55 22.32
C TYR A 19 10.68 2.98 22.46
N ASP A 20 10.45 4.29 22.54
CA ASP A 20 9.07 4.83 22.58
C ASP A 20 8.43 4.82 21.19
N PHE A 21 7.48 3.89 21.00
CA PHE A 21 6.66 3.76 19.80
C PHE A 21 5.24 4.36 19.97
N SER A 22 5.00 5.22 20.97
CA SER A 22 3.68 5.84 21.22
C SER A 22 3.13 6.61 20.01
N GLY A 23 4.00 7.20 19.19
CA GLY A 23 3.65 7.84 17.90
C GLY A 23 3.65 6.90 16.68
N GLY A 24 3.81 5.59 16.89
CA GLY A 24 3.94 4.58 15.86
C GLY A 24 2.63 4.35 15.11
N VAL A 25 2.55 4.82 13.86
CA VAL A 25 1.41 4.52 12.99
C VAL A 25 1.55 3.12 12.39
N ARG A 26 0.67 2.19 12.81
CA ARG A 26 0.62 0.83 12.27
C ARG A 26 0.46 0.86 10.75
N GLY A 27 1.38 0.22 10.03
CA GLY A 27 1.32 0.14 8.58
C GLY A 27 1.77 1.40 7.83
N ARG A 28 2.52 2.33 8.45
CA ARG A 28 3.07 3.54 7.79
C ARG A 28 3.81 3.24 6.47
N PHE A 29 4.46 2.08 6.38
CA PHE A 29 5.17 1.62 5.17
C PHE A 29 4.44 0.51 4.42
N TYR A 30 3.25 0.11 4.85
CA TYR A 30 2.48 -0.93 4.17
C TYR A 30 1.91 -0.38 2.87
N LYS A 31 2.52 -0.77 1.76
CA LYS A 31 1.96 -0.54 0.42
C LYS A 31 1.23 -1.82 -0.01
N PRO A 32 -0.09 -1.76 -0.24
CA PRO A 32 -0.81 -2.94 -0.68
C PRO A 32 -0.29 -3.38 -2.06
N LYS A 33 0.29 -4.57 -2.12
CA LYS A 33 0.86 -5.14 -3.34
C LYS A 33 -0.27 -5.56 -4.28
N LYS A 34 -0.34 -4.94 -5.46
CA LYS A 34 -1.25 -5.38 -6.52
C LYS A 34 -0.68 -6.68 -7.10
N VAL A 35 -1.47 -7.74 -7.04
CA VAL A 35 -1.13 -9.04 -7.66
C VAL A 35 -1.90 -9.15 -8.97
N PRO A 36 -1.24 -9.43 -10.11
CA PRO A 36 -1.93 -9.73 -11.35
C PRO A 36 -2.59 -11.11 -11.24
N THR A 37 -3.91 -11.14 -11.24
CA THR A 37 -4.70 -12.37 -11.12
C THR A 37 -5.78 -12.39 -12.20
N THR A 38 -6.11 -13.57 -12.71
CA THR A 38 -7.26 -13.78 -13.59
C THR A 38 -8.53 -13.95 -12.74
N LEU A 39 -9.54 -13.11 -12.96
CA LEU A 39 -10.82 -13.16 -12.26
C LEU A 39 -11.94 -13.23 -13.31
N ARG A 40 -12.89 -14.14 -13.12
CA ARG A 40 -14.11 -14.19 -13.94
C ARG A 40 -15.13 -13.23 -13.34
N LEU A 41 -15.62 -12.32 -14.17
CA LEU A 41 -16.68 -11.37 -13.84
C LEU A 41 -17.72 -11.44 -14.96
N ASP A 42 -18.97 -11.21 -14.59
CA ASP A 42 -20.06 -11.14 -15.57
C ASP A 42 -19.90 -9.90 -16.46
N ASP A 43 -20.38 -10.02 -17.71
CA ASP A 43 -20.21 -8.98 -18.74
C ASP A 43 -20.91 -7.67 -18.38
N ASP A 44 -22.05 -7.74 -17.69
CA ASP A 44 -22.83 -6.60 -17.22
C ASP A 44 -22.08 -5.81 -16.14
N ILE A 45 -21.41 -6.49 -15.21
CA ILE A 45 -20.53 -5.89 -14.21
C ILE A 45 -19.40 -5.15 -14.91
N ILE A 46 -18.71 -5.80 -15.87
CA ILE A 46 -17.62 -5.17 -16.63
C ILE A 46 -18.13 -3.92 -17.37
N LEU A 47 -19.30 -3.99 -17.99
CA LEU A 47 -19.90 -2.88 -18.73
C LEU A 47 -20.24 -1.71 -17.80
N TYR A 48 -20.84 -1.98 -16.64
CA TYR A 48 -21.14 -0.98 -15.63
C TYR A 48 -19.86 -0.25 -15.18
N PHE A 49 -18.81 -0.99 -14.82
CA PHE A 49 -17.56 -0.41 -14.36
C PHE A 49 -16.84 0.36 -15.47
N LYS A 50 -16.91 -0.07 -16.74
CA LYS A 50 -16.36 0.68 -17.88
C LYS A 50 -17.06 2.03 -18.09
N LYS A 51 -18.39 2.07 -18.02
CA LYS A 51 -19.15 3.32 -18.14
C LYS A 51 -18.78 4.30 -17.03
N LYS A 52 -18.82 3.84 -15.78
CA LYS A 52 -18.50 4.66 -14.60
C LYS A 52 -17.05 5.14 -14.58
N ALA A 53 -16.12 4.29 -15.03
CA ALA A 53 -14.71 4.61 -15.19
C ALA A 53 -14.47 5.72 -16.22
N SER A 54 -15.22 5.72 -17.33
CA SER A 54 -15.16 6.76 -18.36
C SER A 54 -15.60 8.12 -17.83
N GLU A 55 -16.68 8.16 -17.04
CA GLU A 55 -17.17 9.39 -16.40
C GLU A 55 -16.14 9.97 -15.40
N GLN A 56 -15.47 9.11 -14.66
CA GLN A 56 -14.49 9.49 -13.62
C GLN A 56 -13.05 9.64 -14.14
N LYS A 57 -12.81 9.35 -15.43
CA LYS A 57 -11.48 9.35 -16.06
C LYS A 57 -10.45 8.48 -15.32
N VAL A 58 -10.89 7.35 -14.79
CA VAL A 58 -10.02 6.35 -14.11
C VAL A 58 -10.08 5.02 -14.83
N PRO A 59 -9.06 4.15 -14.74
CA PRO A 59 -9.16 2.79 -15.29
C PRO A 59 -10.22 1.95 -14.59
N TYR A 60 -11.02 1.19 -15.34
CA TYR A 60 -12.09 0.34 -14.77
C TYR A 60 -11.56 -0.68 -13.76
N GLN A 61 -10.37 -1.24 -13.97
CA GLN A 61 -9.71 -2.16 -13.03
C GLN A 61 -9.35 -1.48 -11.70
N THR A 62 -8.99 -0.20 -11.73
CA THR A 62 -8.74 0.60 -10.51
C THR A 62 -10.04 0.84 -9.77
N LEU A 63 -11.12 1.15 -10.49
CA LEU A 63 -12.45 1.35 -9.91
C LEU A 63 -12.98 0.08 -9.22
N ILE A 64 -12.85 -1.08 -9.88
CA ILE A 64 -13.24 -2.38 -9.32
C ILE A 64 -12.48 -2.66 -8.02
N ASN A 65 -11.15 -2.49 -8.03
CA ASN A 65 -10.33 -2.70 -6.84
C ASN A 65 -10.69 -1.74 -5.69
N ALA A 66 -11.00 -0.48 -6.00
CA ALA A 66 -11.41 0.50 -4.99
C ALA A 66 -12.77 0.12 -4.37
N PHE A 67 -13.71 -0.33 -5.20
CA PHE A 67 -15.00 -0.82 -4.74
C PHE A 67 -14.85 -2.02 -3.79
N LEU A 68 -14.10 -3.06 -4.20
CA LEU A 68 -13.85 -4.24 -3.37
C LEU A 68 -13.19 -3.90 -2.02
N ARG A 69 -12.29 -2.90 -2.00
CA ARG A 69 -11.68 -2.44 -0.74
C ARG A 69 -12.68 -1.78 0.19
N LYS A 70 -13.64 -1.03 -0.34
CA LYS A 70 -14.68 -0.38 0.47
C LYS A 70 -15.54 -1.43 1.16
N GLU A 71 -15.96 -2.45 0.42
CA GLU A 71 -16.74 -3.57 0.96
C GLU A 71 -15.99 -4.32 2.08
N LEU A 72 -14.68 -4.56 1.91
CA LEU A 72 -13.86 -5.20 2.95
C LEU A 72 -13.73 -4.36 4.22
N GLN A 73 -13.73 -3.02 4.10
CA GLN A 73 -13.67 -2.11 5.25
C GLN A 73 -14.99 -2.01 6.00
N GLU A 74 -16.13 -2.21 5.34
CA GLU A 74 -17.45 -2.18 5.99
C GLU A 74 -17.73 -3.45 6.82
N VAL A 75 -17.04 -4.55 6.50
CA VAL A 75 -17.16 -5.84 7.19
C VAL A 75 -16.24 -5.94 8.42
N THR A 76 -15.30 -5.00 8.59
CA THR A 76 -14.32 -4.96 9.70
C THR A 76 -14.67 -3.88 10.70
#